data_AF-A0A0N0V203-F1
#
_entry.id   AF-A0A0N0V203-F1
#
_cell.length_a   1.000
_cell.length_b   1.000
_cell.length_c   1.000
_cell.angle_alpha   90.00
_cell.angle_beta   90.00
_cell.angle_gamma   90.00
#
_symmetry.space_group_name_H-M   'P 1'
#
loop_
_entity.id
_entity.type
_entity.pdbx_description
1 polymer ?
#
loop_
_entity_poly.entity_id
_entity_poly.type
_entity_poly.pdbx_seq_one_letter_code
_entity_poly.pdbx_strand_id
1 'polypeptide(L)'
;MPLAGGIMQHGYQCGMIWGATLSAGAHAYQCYGKEPKSEIVSVLAAQKLVETFHNIQGNINCLEITDLDKSSSILKMIYVFLIKGKTIGCMRLSAKYAKAAYSEINSIISDKNIESLSLPVSCSATLARKIGLSDMHTVMASGLAGGIGLCGGACGALGAAIWFYGMKSLNESGNKIDIKDPGGLDIIDTFLKCTDYQFECSKIVGRKFKNISDHSEFLSKKGCTQIIETLAAKLTSK
;
A
#
# COMPACT_ATOMS: atom_id res chain seq x y z
N MET A 1 11.73 6.67 -5.03
CA MET A 1 11.20 5.45 -4.38
C MET A 1 10.21 5.89 -3.31
N PRO A 2 8.94 6.12 -3.68
CA PRO A 2 8.04 6.89 -2.83
C PRO A 2 7.49 6.14 -1.60
N LEU A 3 7.69 4.83 -1.50
CA LEU A 3 7.22 4.02 -0.35
C LEU A 3 8.38 3.58 0.57
N ALA A 4 9.61 3.98 0.27
CA ALA A 4 10.76 3.73 1.14
C ALA A 4 10.70 4.66 2.37
N GLY A 5 10.85 4.08 3.57
CA GLY A 5 10.59 4.82 4.82
C GLY A 5 9.10 5.04 5.09
N GLY A 6 8.21 4.33 4.39
CA GLY A 6 6.78 4.61 4.35
C GLY A 6 6.40 5.61 3.27
N ILE A 7 5.10 5.93 3.18
CA ILE A 7 4.57 6.84 2.16
C ILE A 7 5.30 8.19 2.27
N MET A 8 6.15 8.48 1.28
CA MET A 8 7.00 9.68 1.20
C MET A 8 7.69 9.98 2.54
N GLN A 9 8.33 8.96 3.15
CA GLN A 9 8.97 9.04 4.47
C GLN A 9 8.08 9.44 5.65
N HIS A 10 6.76 9.45 5.53
CA HIS A 10 5.89 9.71 6.70
C HIS A 10 5.87 8.56 7.71
N GLY A 11 6.57 7.45 7.44
CA GLY A 11 6.68 6.32 8.33
C GLY A 11 5.62 5.24 8.11
N TYR A 12 4.51 5.53 7.42
CA TYR A 12 3.36 4.62 7.32
C TYR A 12 3.24 3.97 5.93
N GLN A 13 3.09 2.66 5.77
CA GLN A 13 3.73 1.56 6.52
C GLN A 13 5.10 1.20 5.92
N CYS A 14 5.79 0.17 6.40
CA CYS A 14 7.09 -0.22 5.86
C CYS A 14 7.07 -0.49 4.34
N GLY A 15 8.06 0.06 3.62
CA GLY A 15 8.21 -0.09 2.16
C GLY A 15 8.24 -1.55 1.67
N MET A 16 8.70 -2.48 2.50
CA MET A 16 8.74 -3.90 2.17
C MET A 16 7.34 -4.51 2.10
N ILE A 17 6.43 -4.09 2.99
CA ILE A 17 5.03 -4.54 2.99
C ILE A 17 4.34 -4.04 1.72
N TRP A 18 4.52 -2.76 1.38
CA TRP A 18 3.98 -2.19 0.14
C TRP A 18 4.46 -2.95 -1.09
N GLY A 19 5.78 -3.15 -1.21
CA GLY A 19 6.37 -3.85 -2.35
C GLY A 19 5.88 -5.29 -2.47
N ALA A 20 5.92 -6.06 -1.37
CA ALA A 20 5.46 -7.44 -1.36
C ALA A 20 3.97 -7.56 -1.73
N THR A 21 3.13 -6.62 -1.26
CA THR A 21 1.70 -6.63 -1.58
C THR A 21 1.45 -6.34 -3.06
N LEU A 22 2.14 -5.36 -3.65
CA LEU A 22 2.07 -5.08 -5.09
C LEU A 22 2.54 -6.30 -5.91
N SER A 23 3.59 -6.98 -5.46
CA SER A 23 4.07 -8.23 -6.07
C SER A 23 3.06 -9.36 -5.96
N ALA A 24 2.37 -9.49 -4.83
CA ALA A 24 1.30 -10.48 -4.66
C ALA A 24 0.15 -10.25 -5.64
N GLY A 25 -0.29 -9.00 -5.81
CA GLY A 25 -1.29 -8.66 -6.82
C GLY A 25 -0.81 -8.88 -8.26
N ALA A 26 0.46 -8.60 -8.56
CA ALA A 26 1.04 -8.91 -9.87
C ALA A 26 1.01 -10.42 -10.16
N HIS A 27 1.36 -11.24 -9.17
CA HIS A 27 1.35 -12.69 -9.33
C HIS A 27 -0.07 -13.26 -9.40
N ALA A 28 -1.00 -12.74 -8.60
CA ALA A 28 -2.42 -13.09 -8.71
C ALA A 28 -2.98 -12.78 -10.11
N TYR A 29 -2.64 -11.62 -10.69
CA TYR A 29 -3.02 -11.29 -12.06
C TYR A 29 -2.41 -12.24 -13.10
N GLN A 30 -1.16 -12.69 -12.92
CA GLN A 30 -0.55 -13.68 -13.81
C GLN A 30 -1.28 -15.03 -13.78
N CYS A 31 -1.80 -15.43 -12.61
CA CYS A 31 -2.46 -16.72 -12.43
C CYS A 31 -3.95 -16.70 -12.83
N TYR A 32 -4.66 -15.59 -12.59
CA TYR A 32 -6.12 -15.51 -12.71
C TYR A 32 -6.61 -14.37 -13.61
N GLY A 33 -5.71 -13.58 -14.21
CA GLY A 33 -6.06 -12.46 -15.08
C GLY A 33 -6.86 -11.38 -14.36
N LYS A 34 -7.86 -10.84 -15.05
CA LYS A 34 -8.74 -9.75 -14.56
C LYS A 34 -9.96 -10.22 -13.75
N GLU A 35 -10.02 -11.49 -13.39
CA GLU A 35 -11.16 -12.03 -12.65
C GLU A 35 -11.27 -11.41 -11.24
N PRO A 36 -12.48 -11.26 -10.67
CA PRO A 36 -12.66 -10.80 -9.30
C PRO A 36 -11.84 -11.61 -8.28
N LYS A 37 -11.64 -12.91 -8.57
CA LYS A 37 -10.79 -13.80 -7.77
C LYS A 37 -9.36 -13.28 -7.62
N SER A 38 -8.77 -12.65 -8.64
CA SER A 38 -7.41 -12.12 -8.59
C SER A 38 -7.26 -11.04 -7.51
N GLU A 39 -8.26 -10.17 -7.38
CA GLU A 39 -8.25 -9.12 -6.36
C GLU A 39 -8.41 -9.71 -4.95
N ILE A 40 -9.28 -10.71 -4.79
CA ILE A 40 -9.48 -11.40 -3.50
C ILE A 40 -8.19 -12.08 -3.06
N VAL A 41 -7.57 -12.84 -3.95
CA VAL A 41 -6.27 -13.51 -3.72
C VAL A 41 -5.21 -12.50 -3.30
N SER A 42 -5.15 -11.34 -3.97
CA SER A 42 -4.21 -10.27 -3.61
C SER A 42 -4.45 -9.73 -2.18
N VAL A 43 -5.71 -9.54 -1.77
CA VAL A 43 -6.06 -9.09 -0.40
C VAL A 43 -5.73 -10.15 0.64
N LEU A 44 -6.03 -11.41 0.39
CA LEU A 44 -5.69 -12.53 1.29
C LEU A 44 -4.17 -12.71 1.43
N ALA A 45 -3.44 -12.60 0.33
CA ALA A 45 -1.98 -12.61 0.38
C ALA A 45 -1.45 -11.42 1.19
N ALA A 46 -2.00 -10.21 1.00
CA ALA A 46 -1.62 -9.04 1.77
C ALA A 46 -1.83 -9.20 3.28
N GLN A 47 -2.92 -9.86 3.71
CA GLN A 47 -3.15 -10.21 5.11
C GLN A 47 -1.99 -11.02 5.68
N LYS A 48 -1.64 -12.12 5.01
CA LYS A 48 -0.54 -13.01 5.43
C LYS A 48 0.82 -12.32 5.41
N LEU A 49 1.05 -11.45 4.42
CA LEU A 49 2.26 -10.65 4.32
C LEU A 49 2.42 -9.71 5.51
N VAL A 50 1.38 -8.98 5.90
CA VAL A 50 1.42 -8.09 7.06
C VAL A 50 1.64 -8.87 8.36
N GLU A 51 0.90 -9.97 8.56
CA GLU A 51 1.08 -10.86 9.72
C GLU A 51 2.52 -11.38 9.81
N THR A 52 3.05 -11.88 8.69
CA THR A 52 4.41 -12.41 8.61
C THR A 52 5.46 -11.34 8.89
N PHE A 53 5.29 -10.14 8.34
CA PHE A 53 6.19 -9.03 8.61
C PHE A 53 6.18 -8.66 10.09
N HIS A 54 5.00 -8.57 10.69
CA HIS A 54 4.84 -8.29 12.12
C HIS A 54 5.50 -9.36 12.98
N ASN A 55 5.35 -10.65 12.65
CA ASN A 55 6.00 -11.74 13.38
C ASN A 55 7.53 -11.69 13.29
N ILE A 56 8.08 -11.18 12.18
CA ILE A 56 9.54 -11.05 12.00
C ILE A 56 10.10 -9.81 12.70
N GLN A 57 9.38 -8.69 12.66
CA GLN A 57 9.92 -7.36 12.99
C GLN A 57 9.26 -6.71 14.22
N GLY A 58 8.12 -7.20 14.67
CA GLY A 58 7.34 -6.68 15.80
C GLY A 58 6.53 -5.42 15.51
N ASN A 59 6.95 -4.59 14.56
CA ASN A 59 6.23 -3.38 14.14
C ASN A 59 6.07 -3.35 12.62
N ILE A 60 5.01 -2.69 12.13
CA ILE A 60 4.68 -2.63 10.71
C ILE A 60 4.93 -1.25 10.08
N ASN A 61 4.96 -0.16 10.85
CA ASN A 61 5.33 1.15 10.30
C ASN A 61 6.84 1.35 10.37
N CYS A 62 7.38 2.00 9.33
CA CYS A 62 8.78 2.40 9.32
C CYS A 62 9.12 3.31 10.50
N LEU A 63 8.18 4.16 10.92
CA LEU A 63 8.38 5.06 12.05
C LEU A 63 8.80 4.30 13.33
N GLU A 64 8.10 3.25 13.74
CA GLU A 64 8.50 2.53 14.96
C GLU A 64 9.76 1.66 14.76
N ILE A 65 10.06 1.27 13.51
CA ILE A 65 11.24 0.46 13.19
C ILE A 65 12.53 1.29 13.19
N THR A 66 12.46 2.52 12.66
CA THR A 66 13.63 3.38 12.43
C THR A 66 13.68 4.59 13.33
N ASP A 67 12.57 4.96 14.00
CA ASP A 67 12.39 6.24 14.69
C ASP A 67 12.64 7.43 13.72
N LEU A 68 12.12 7.32 12.50
CA LEU A 68 12.27 8.35 11.46
C LEU A 68 10.94 8.60 10.77
N ASP A 69 10.72 9.87 10.47
CA ASP A 69 9.65 10.39 9.64
C ASP A 69 10.13 11.57 8.79
N LYS A 70 9.22 12.22 8.05
CA LYS A 70 9.52 13.40 7.24
C LYS A 70 10.07 14.61 8.00
N SER A 71 9.89 14.67 9.32
CA SER A 71 10.34 15.78 10.17
C SER A 71 11.76 15.56 10.71
N SER A 72 12.32 14.37 10.51
CA SER A 72 13.61 13.99 11.07
C SER A 72 14.77 14.78 10.46
N SER A 73 15.67 15.28 11.32
CA SER A 73 16.82 16.08 10.90
C SER A 73 17.87 15.23 10.14
N ILE A 74 18.69 15.90 9.34
CA ILE A 74 19.82 15.26 8.63
C ILE A 74 20.75 14.53 9.62
N LEU A 75 21.03 15.14 10.78
CA LEU A 75 21.86 14.53 11.80
C LEU A 75 21.23 13.25 12.37
N LYS A 76 19.90 13.26 12.63
CA LYS A 76 19.17 12.06 13.07
C LYS A 76 19.23 10.96 12.01
N MET A 77 19.05 11.31 10.73
CA MET A 77 19.16 10.34 9.63
C MET A 77 20.56 9.73 9.52
N ILE A 78 21.62 10.54 9.59
CA ILE A 78 23.02 10.07 9.60
C ILE A 78 23.25 9.12 10.77
N TYR A 79 22.80 9.50 11.97
CA TYR A 79 22.95 8.68 13.15
C TYR A 79 22.21 7.33 13.04
N VAL A 80 20.97 7.33 12.55
CA VAL A 80 20.17 6.11 12.40
C VAL A 80 20.75 5.19 11.33
N PHE A 81 21.06 5.71 10.15
CA PHE A 81 21.44 4.87 9.01
C PHE A 81 22.91 4.47 9.00
N LEU A 82 23.81 5.38 9.36
CA LEU A 82 25.26 5.12 9.34
C LEU A 82 25.76 4.61 10.69
N ILE A 83 25.45 5.30 11.79
CA ILE A 83 26.01 4.96 13.11
C ILE A 83 25.30 3.76 13.73
N LYS A 84 23.97 3.74 13.75
CA LYS A 84 23.17 2.59 14.21
C LYS A 84 23.08 1.46 13.17
N GLY A 85 23.67 1.64 11.99
CA GLY A 85 23.72 0.62 10.93
C GLY A 85 22.36 0.19 10.38
N LYS A 86 21.31 1.02 10.51
CA LYS A 86 19.95 0.65 10.09
C LYS A 86 19.82 0.41 8.59
N THR A 87 20.71 0.95 7.75
CA THR A 87 20.74 0.60 6.32
C THR A 87 20.97 -0.89 6.13
N ILE A 88 21.97 -1.45 6.81
CA ILE A 88 22.27 -2.90 6.78
C ILE A 88 21.13 -3.68 7.45
N GLY A 89 20.57 -3.15 8.55
CA GLY A 89 19.41 -3.73 9.21
C GLY A 89 18.22 -3.90 8.27
N CYS A 90 17.83 -2.83 7.56
CA CYS A 90 16.74 -2.87 6.57
C CYS A 90 17.06 -3.79 5.39
N MET A 91 18.30 -3.83 4.89
CA MET A 91 18.68 -4.76 3.81
C MET A 91 18.56 -6.22 4.26
N ARG A 92 19.05 -6.55 5.46
CA ARG A 92 18.94 -7.91 6.03
C ARG A 92 17.49 -8.29 6.29
N LEU A 93 16.70 -7.37 6.84
CA LEU A 93 15.26 -7.57 7.04
C LEU A 93 14.55 -7.81 5.71
N SER A 94 14.88 -7.02 4.67
CA SER A 94 14.33 -7.20 3.33
C SER A 94 14.62 -8.60 2.78
N ALA A 95 15.86 -9.07 2.88
CA ALA A 95 16.23 -10.41 2.42
C ALA A 95 15.50 -11.51 3.20
N LYS A 96 15.40 -11.40 4.53
CA LYS A 96 14.67 -12.35 5.38
C LYS A 96 13.18 -12.37 5.05
N TYR A 97 12.58 -11.19 4.93
CA TYR A 97 11.15 -11.04 4.67
C TYR A 97 10.79 -11.46 3.24
N ALA A 98 11.61 -11.16 2.23
CA ALA A 98 11.35 -11.55 0.84
C ALA A 98 11.17 -13.07 0.68
N LYS A 99 11.99 -13.87 1.38
CA LYS A 99 11.85 -15.34 1.37
C LYS A 99 10.52 -15.79 1.98
N ALA A 100 10.14 -15.22 3.12
CA ALA A 100 8.88 -15.55 3.79
C ALA A 100 7.68 -15.09 2.94
N ALA A 101 7.73 -13.87 2.43
CA ALA A 101 6.71 -13.29 1.56
C ALA A 101 6.45 -14.15 0.31
N TYR A 102 7.51 -14.64 -0.35
CA TYR A 102 7.37 -15.54 -1.49
C TYR A 102 6.62 -16.82 -1.13
N SER A 103 6.93 -17.42 0.04
CA SER A 103 6.24 -18.62 0.52
C SER A 103 4.74 -18.36 0.78
N GLU A 104 4.40 -17.26 1.47
CA GLU A 104 3.02 -16.90 1.77
C GLU A 104 2.20 -16.63 0.50
N ILE A 105 2.75 -15.87 -0.44
CA ILE A 105 2.10 -15.55 -1.72
C ILE A 105 1.77 -16.83 -2.48
N ASN A 106 2.72 -17.76 -2.61
CA ASN A 106 2.50 -19.02 -3.31
C ASN A 106 1.50 -19.93 -2.60
N SER A 107 1.51 -19.93 -1.26
CA SER A 107 0.54 -20.70 -0.47
C SER A 107 -0.89 -20.25 -0.76
N ILE A 108 -1.15 -18.94 -0.77
CA ILE A 108 -2.48 -18.40 -1.03
C ILE A 108 -2.91 -18.59 -2.49
N ILE A 109 -2.00 -18.39 -3.45
CA ILE A 109 -2.30 -18.59 -4.88
C ILE A 109 -2.55 -20.08 -5.20
N SER A 110 -1.95 -21.00 -4.45
CA SER A 110 -2.19 -22.43 -4.65
C SER A 110 -3.52 -22.92 -4.05
N ASP A 111 -4.19 -22.09 -3.22
CA ASP A 111 -5.45 -22.47 -2.60
C ASP A 111 -6.62 -22.40 -3.59
N LYS A 112 -7.21 -23.56 -3.86
CA LYS A 112 -8.32 -23.72 -4.80
C LYS A 112 -9.68 -23.35 -4.18
N ASN A 113 -9.77 -23.24 -2.86
CA ASN A 113 -11.03 -23.05 -2.13
C ASN A 113 -11.43 -21.58 -1.96
N ILE A 114 -10.72 -20.64 -2.59
CA ILE A 114 -11.05 -19.23 -2.52
C ILE A 114 -12.31 -18.95 -3.34
N GLU A 115 -13.39 -18.64 -2.63
CA GLU A 115 -14.67 -18.22 -3.19
C GLU A 115 -14.55 -16.83 -3.85
N SER A 116 -15.31 -16.65 -4.94
CA SER A 116 -15.40 -15.39 -5.65
C SER A 116 -16.54 -14.54 -5.08
N LEU A 117 -16.24 -13.28 -4.77
CA LEU A 117 -17.22 -12.26 -4.39
C LEU A 117 -17.48 -11.33 -5.58
N SER A 118 -18.64 -10.69 -5.60
CA SER A 118 -18.88 -9.57 -6.50
C SER A 118 -18.07 -8.34 -6.07
N LEU A 119 -17.64 -7.55 -7.05
CA LEU A 119 -16.95 -6.27 -6.84
C LEU A 119 -17.87 -5.22 -6.19
N PRO A 120 -17.32 -4.18 -5.52
CA PRO A 120 -15.91 -3.87 -5.34
C PRO A 120 -15.27 -4.59 -4.13
N VAL A 121 -14.04 -5.08 -4.27
CA VAL A 121 -13.29 -5.73 -3.18
C VAL A 121 -12.17 -4.88 -2.58
N SER A 122 -11.69 -3.85 -3.30
CA SER A 122 -10.60 -3.01 -2.84
C SER A 122 -10.80 -1.52 -3.16
N CYS A 123 -10.52 -0.65 -2.18
CA CYS A 123 -10.59 0.80 -2.34
C CYS A 123 -9.51 1.31 -3.32
N SER A 124 -8.33 0.70 -3.28
CA SER A 124 -7.21 0.99 -4.17
C SER A 124 -7.46 0.51 -5.59
N ALA A 125 -8.10 -0.65 -5.76
CA ALA A 125 -8.53 -1.13 -7.08
C ALA A 125 -9.63 -0.24 -7.67
N THR A 126 -10.58 0.23 -6.85
CA THR A 126 -11.60 1.20 -7.27
C THR A 126 -10.96 2.51 -7.73
N LEU A 127 -9.96 3.03 -7.00
CA LEU A 127 -9.19 4.20 -7.44
C LEU A 127 -8.49 3.93 -8.79
N ALA A 128 -7.80 2.80 -8.94
CA ALA A 128 -7.09 2.43 -10.17
C ALA A 128 -8.02 2.41 -11.39
N ARG A 129 -9.18 1.74 -11.27
CA ARG A 129 -10.22 1.72 -12.31
C ARG A 129 -10.70 3.12 -12.64
N LYS A 130 -10.95 3.94 -11.63
CA LYS A 130 -11.51 5.28 -11.80
C LYS A 130 -10.59 6.21 -12.58
N ILE A 131 -9.28 6.09 -12.39
CA ILE A 131 -8.28 6.89 -13.13
C ILE A 131 -7.87 6.25 -14.46
N GLY A 132 -8.55 5.16 -14.89
CA GLY A 132 -8.34 4.54 -16.19
C GLY A 132 -7.07 3.68 -16.32
N LEU A 133 -6.54 3.15 -15.21
CA LEU A 133 -5.42 2.20 -15.29
C LEU A 133 -5.86 0.82 -15.76
N SER A 134 -4.89 0.02 -16.24
CA SER A 134 -5.16 -1.34 -16.72
C SER A 134 -5.61 -2.30 -15.61
N ASP A 135 -6.23 -3.40 -16.02
CA ASP A 135 -6.65 -4.48 -15.11
C ASP A 135 -5.47 -5.02 -14.27
N MET A 136 -4.26 -5.11 -14.86
CA MET A 136 -3.06 -5.51 -14.13
C MET A 136 -2.75 -4.56 -12.98
N HIS A 137 -2.73 -3.25 -13.21
CA HIS A 137 -2.48 -2.27 -12.15
C HIS A 137 -3.57 -2.29 -11.09
N THR A 138 -4.82 -2.51 -11.51
CA THR A 138 -5.97 -2.66 -10.62
C THR A 138 -5.80 -3.83 -9.66
N VAL A 139 -5.43 -5.01 -10.17
CA VAL A 139 -5.17 -6.19 -9.34
C VAL A 139 -3.92 -6.00 -8.48
N MET A 140 -2.84 -5.43 -9.02
CA MET A 140 -1.63 -5.12 -8.24
C MET A 140 -1.92 -4.26 -7.02
N ALA A 141 -2.76 -3.23 -7.17
CA ALA A 141 -3.14 -2.34 -6.08
C ALA A 141 -4.19 -2.95 -5.13
N SER A 142 -4.88 -4.03 -5.52
CA SER A 142 -6.05 -4.50 -4.79
C SER A 142 -5.73 -4.96 -3.36
N GLY A 143 -4.60 -5.63 -3.14
CA GLY A 143 -4.12 -6.05 -1.82
C GLY A 143 -3.88 -4.90 -0.83
N LEU A 144 -3.83 -3.65 -1.30
CA LEU A 144 -3.72 -2.48 -0.43
C LEU A 144 -5.04 -2.16 0.32
N ALA A 145 -6.12 -2.92 0.06
CA ALA A 145 -7.44 -2.77 0.68
C ALA A 145 -7.40 -2.64 2.20
N GLY A 146 -8.30 -1.81 2.77
CA GLY A 146 -8.44 -1.63 4.22
C GLY A 146 -7.14 -1.23 4.95
N GLY A 147 -6.21 -0.62 4.21
CA GLY A 147 -4.89 -0.21 4.69
C GLY A 147 -3.88 -1.35 4.74
N ILE A 148 -3.75 -2.06 3.61
CA ILE A 148 -3.00 -3.30 3.34
C ILE A 148 -3.64 -4.53 3.94
N GLY A 149 -4.27 -5.39 3.16
CA GLY A 149 -4.81 -6.64 3.71
C GLY A 149 -5.74 -6.42 4.91
N LEU A 150 -6.51 -5.32 4.95
CA LEU A 150 -7.48 -5.03 6.02
C LEU A 150 -6.92 -4.82 7.43
N CYS A 151 -5.60 -4.70 7.61
CA CYS A 151 -5.00 -4.59 8.95
C CYS A 151 -5.28 -3.25 9.67
N GLY A 152 -5.81 -2.26 8.93
CA GLY A 152 -6.15 -0.93 9.45
C GLY A 152 -4.98 0.05 9.49
N GLY A 153 -3.86 -0.28 8.84
CA GLY A 153 -2.69 0.58 8.71
C GLY A 153 -2.88 1.73 7.73
N ALA A 154 -1.80 2.26 7.15
CA ALA A 154 -1.84 3.38 6.22
C ALA A 154 -2.88 3.21 5.10
N CYS A 155 -3.61 4.27 4.75
CA CYS A 155 -4.66 4.22 3.75
C CYS A 155 -4.18 3.64 2.42
N GLY A 156 -4.79 2.54 2.01
CA GLY A 156 -4.46 1.83 0.78
C GLY A 156 -4.65 2.69 -0.47
N ALA A 157 -5.71 3.51 -0.50
CA ALA A 157 -5.99 4.38 -1.64
C ALA A 157 -4.90 5.45 -1.80
N LEU A 158 -4.41 6.03 -0.71
CA LEU A 158 -3.28 6.96 -0.74
C LEU A 158 -2.00 6.27 -1.22
N GLY A 159 -1.66 5.11 -0.65
CA GLY A 159 -0.47 4.37 -1.07
C GLY A 159 -0.50 4.02 -2.56
N ALA A 160 -1.68 3.62 -3.07
CA ALA A 160 -1.91 3.39 -4.49
C ALA A 160 -1.75 4.67 -5.32
N ALA A 161 -2.33 5.80 -4.89
CA ALA A 161 -2.22 7.09 -5.58
C ALA A 161 -0.75 7.52 -5.75
N ILE A 162 0.04 7.41 -4.69
CA ILE A 162 1.46 7.75 -4.71
C ILE A 162 2.26 6.81 -5.62
N TRP A 163 1.92 5.51 -5.62
CA TRP A 163 2.52 4.56 -6.54
C TRP A 163 2.17 4.87 -8.01
N PHE A 164 0.90 5.15 -8.31
CA PHE A 164 0.44 5.52 -9.65
C PHE A 164 1.11 6.80 -10.16
N TYR A 165 1.19 7.82 -9.31
CA TYR A 165 1.89 9.06 -9.64
C TYR A 165 3.38 8.81 -9.94
N GLY A 166 4.05 8.01 -9.12
CA GLY A 166 5.45 7.64 -9.36
C GLY A 166 5.67 6.89 -10.68
N MET A 167 4.75 5.99 -11.06
CA MET A 167 4.82 5.30 -12.35
C MET A 167 4.58 6.26 -13.52
N LYS A 168 3.59 7.15 -13.41
CA LYS A 168 3.31 8.17 -14.44
C LYS A 168 4.52 9.07 -14.66
N SER A 169 5.10 9.61 -13.59
CA SER A 169 6.30 10.46 -13.64
C SER A 169 7.48 9.74 -14.32
N LEU A 170 7.68 8.45 -14.00
CA LEU A 170 8.73 7.64 -14.62
C LEU A 170 8.48 7.46 -16.13
N ASN A 171 7.24 7.22 -16.55
CA ASN A 171 6.90 7.02 -17.96
C ASN A 171 6.98 8.32 -18.79
N GLU A 172 6.57 9.46 -18.21
CA GLU A 172 6.52 10.75 -18.92
C GLU A 172 7.88 11.46 -18.96
N SER A 173 8.65 11.39 -17.87
CA SER A 173 9.88 12.19 -17.72
C SER A 173 11.15 11.36 -17.54
N GLY A 174 11.04 10.03 -17.40
CA GLY A 174 12.17 9.16 -17.04
C GLY A 174 12.64 9.32 -15.59
N ASN A 175 12.04 10.23 -14.82
CA ASN A 175 12.49 10.55 -13.47
C ASN A 175 11.81 9.69 -12.42
N LYS A 176 12.59 9.26 -11.43
CA LYS A 176 12.05 8.66 -10.21
C LYS A 176 11.63 9.78 -9.28
N ILE A 177 10.41 9.70 -8.75
CA ILE A 177 10.00 10.63 -7.70
C ILE A 177 10.82 10.40 -6.43
N ASP A 178 11.37 11.49 -5.90
CA ASP A 178 12.02 11.56 -4.61
C ASP A 178 11.01 11.93 -3.51
N ILE A 179 11.44 11.95 -2.26
CA ILE A 179 10.57 12.20 -1.09
C ILE A 179 10.13 13.66 -0.98
N LYS A 180 10.84 14.56 -1.65
CA LYS A 180 10.55 16.01 -1.72
C LYS A 180 9.86 16.39 -3.02
N ASP A 181 9.48 15.42 -3.86
CA ASP A 181 8.78 15.66 -5.10
C ASP A 181 7.50 16.50 -4.85
N PRO A 182 7.37 17.69 -5.45
CA PRO A 182 6.26 18.59 -5.17
C PRO A 182 4.89 17.97 -5.47
N GLY A 183 4.76 17.19 -6.56
CA GLY A 183 3.48 16.58 -6.92
C GLY A 183 3.10 15.44 -5.98
N GLY A 184 4.07 14.64 -5.53
CA GLY A 184 3.85 13.64 -4.50
C GLY A 184 3.44 14.24 -3.16
N LEU A 185 4.07 15.35 -2.74
CA LEU A 185 3.71 16.07 -1.53
C LEU A 185 2.32 16.71 -1.60
N ASP A 186 1.95 17.24 -2.76
CA ASP A 186 0.65 17.84 -3.02
C ASP A 186 -0.49 16.80 -3.00
N ILE A 187 -0.25 15.58 -3.50
CA ILE A 187 -1.18 14.45 -3.32
C ILE A 187 -1.39 14.15 -1.83
N ILE A 188 -0.32 14.13 -1.04
CA ILE A 188 -0.40 13.87 0.41
C ILE A 188 -1.16 14.99 1.13
N ASP A 189 -0.85 16.25 0.84
CA ASP A 189 -1.52 17.40 1.46
C ASP A 189 -3.02 17.40 1.14
N THR A 190 -3.37 17.16 -0.12
CA THR A 190 -4.76 17.02 -0.57
C THR A 190 -5.49 15.89 0.17
N PHE A 191 -4.83 14.75 0.36
CA PHE A 191 -5.37 13.64 1.13
C PHE A 191 -5.54 14.00 2.62
N LEU A 192 -4.53 14.59 3.26
CA LEU A 192 -4.59 14.88 4.69
C LEU A 192 -5.70 15.87 5.03
N LYS A 193 -5.95 16.84 4.15
CA LYS A 193 -7.07 17.77 4.29
C LYS A 193 -8.44 17.08 4.23
N CYS A 194 -8.58 15.96 3.51
CA CYS A 194 -9.84 15.23 3.42
C CYS A 194 -10.01 14.12 4.47
N THR A 195 -8.98 13.85 5.28
CA THR A 195 -8.99 12.78 6.29
C THR A 195 -8.71 13.27 7.71
N ASP A 196 -8.93 14.57 7.99
CA ASP A 196 -8.61 15.19 9.27
C ASP A 196 -7.18 14.87 9.74
N TYR A 197 -6.25 14.92 8.79
CA TYR A 197 -4.82 14.67 8.96
C TYR A 197 -4.47 13.25 9.45
N GLN A 198 -5.32 12.27 9.18
CA GLN A 198 -5.06 10.86 9.50
C GLN A 198 -4.48 10.10 8.30
N PHE A 199 -3.46 9.27 8.56
CA PHE A 199 -2.92 8.30 7.59
C PHE A 199 -3.56 6.92 7.73
N GLU A 200 -3.86 6.48 8.94
CA GLU A 200 -4.29 5.10 9.22
C GLU A 200 -5.75 4.89 8.85
N CYS A 201 -6.01 3.91 8.00
CA CYS A 201 -7.33 3.52 7.53
C CYS A 201 -8.29 3.26 8.69
N SER A 202 -7.83 2.62 9.78
CA SER A 202 -8.68 2.36 10.93
C SER A 202 -9.08 3.61 11.70
N LYS A 203 -8.25 4.66 11.71
CA LYS A 203 -8.59 5.97 12.29
C LYS A 203 -9.52 6.76 11.38
N ILE A 204 -9.24 6.75 10.07
CA ILE A 204 -10.06 7.42 9.05
C ILE A 204 -11.48 6.86 9.02
N VAL A 205 -11.60 5.52 9.06
CA VAL A 205 -12.90 4.82 8.97
C VAL A 205 -13.54 4.63 10.36
N GLY A 206 -12.78 4.80 11.44
CA GLY A 206 -13.22 4.58 12.82
C GLY A 206 -13.29 3.11 13.25
N ARG A 207 -12.87 2.16 12.39
CA ARG A 207 -12.82 0.73 12.69
C ARG A 207 -11.86 -0.03 11.77
N LYS A 208 -11.51 -1.26 12.16
CA LYS A 208 -10.91 -2.25 11.25
C LYS A 208 -12.01 -3.04 10.53
N PHE A 209 -11.67 -3.59 9.37
CA PHE A 209 -12.55 -4.48 8.63
C PHE A 209 -12.32 -5.92 9.08
N LYS A 210 -13.40 -6.66 9.27
CA LYS A 210 -13.33 -8.06 9.76
C LYS A 210 -12.85 -9.01 8.66
N ASN A 211 -13.31 -8.80 7.44
CA ASN A 211 -13.04 -9.63 6.27
C ASN A 211 -13.31 -8.84 4.99
N ILE A 212 -13.09 -9.49 3.84
CA ILE A 212 -13.24 -8.87 2.53
C ILE A 212 -14.69 -8.43 2.29
N SER A 213 -15.68 -9.25 2.66
CA SER A 213 -17.10 -8.93 2.51
C SER A 213 -17.51 -7.67 3.27
N ASP A 214 -17.04 -7.50 4.51
CA ASP A 214 -17.27 -6.29 5.32
C ASP A 214 -16.67 -5.03 4.67
N HIS A 215 -15.46 -5.14 4.12
CA HIS A 215 -14.84 -4.04 3.37
C HIS A 215 -15.61 -3.74 2.07
N SER A 216 -15.99 -4.76 1.31
CA SER A 216 -16.80 -4.63 0.09
C SER A 216 -18.15 -3.96 0.34
N GLU A 217 -18.85 -4.37 1.39
CA GLU A 217 -20.13 -3.78 1.77
C GLU A 217 -19.96 -2.30 2.14
N PHE A 218 -18.91 -1.97 2.89
CA PHE A 218 -18.58 -0.58 3.23
C PHE A 218 -18.37 0.28 1.99
N LEU A 219 -17.57 -0.20 1.01
CA LEU A 219 -17.38 0.49 -0.26
C LEU A 219 -18.67 0.63 -1.08
N SER A 220 -19.49 -0.42 -1.10
CA SER A 220 -20.77 -0.44 -1.83
C SER A 220 -21.75 0.60 -1.28
N LYS A 221 -21.67 0.91 0.01
CA LYS A 221 -22.41 1.98 0.69
C LYS A 221 -21.73 3.35 0.59
N LYS A 222 -20.89 3.56 -0.43
CA LYS A 222 -20.10 4.79 -0.66
C LYS A 222 -19.04 5.09 0.41
N GLY A 223 -18.61 4.06 1.15
CA GLY A 223 -17.47 4.16 2.04
C GLY A 223 -16.20 4.50 1.26
N CYS A 224 -15.35 5.36 1.84
CA CYS A 224 -14.15 5.91 1.21
C CYS A 224 -14.38 6.72 -0.09
N THR A 225 -15.62 6.95 -0.54
CA THR A 225 -15.89 7.64 -1.82
C THR A 225 -15.24 9.01 -1.86
N GLN A 226 -15.35 9.82 -0.81
CA GLN A 226 -14.71 11.14 -0.77
C GLN A 226 -13.20 11.06 -1.03
N ILE A 227 -12.50 10.14 -0.35
CA ILE A 227 -11.04 9.94 -0.52
C ILE A 227 -10.72 9.51 -1.96
N ILE A 228 -11.46 8.55 -2.50
CA ILE A 228 -11.23 8.03 -3.86
C ILE A 228 -11.46 9.12 -4.91
N GLU A 229 -12.55 9.88 -4.79
CA GLU A 229 -12.87 10.98 -5.71
C GLU A 229 -11.80 12.08 -5.64
N THR A 230 -11.42 12.50 -4.43
CA THR A 230 -10.37 13.51 -4.21
C THR A 230 -9.03 13.08 -4.81
N LEU A 231 -8.59 11.84 -4.57
CA LEU A 231 -7.34 11.32 -5.11
C LEU A 231 -7.42 11.14 -6.63
N ALA A 232 -8.54 10.66 -7.16
CA ALA A 232 -8.73 10.49 -8.59
C ALA A 232 -8.65 11.82 -9.33
N ALA A 233 -9.39 12.84 -8.85
CA ALA A 233 -9.33 14.18 -9.39
C ALA A 233 -7.89 14.70 -9.45
N LYS A 234 -7.13 14.50 -8.37
CA LYS A 234 -5.74 14.93 -8.28
C LYS A 234 -4.79 14.23 -9.27
N LEU A 235 -5.00 12.94 -9.53
CA LEU A 235 -4.16 12.18 -10.46
C LEU A 235 -4.49 12.47 -11.93
N THR A 236 -5.72 12.91 -12.20
CA THR A 236 -6.20 13.22 -13.55
C THR A 236 -6.10 14.70 -13.93
N SER A 237 -5.93 15.60 -12.95
CA SER A 237 -5.66 17.02 -13.23
C SER A 237 -4.31 17.17 -13.95
N LYS A 238 -4.33 17.82 -15.12
CA LYS A 238 -3.15 18.16 -15.92
C LYS A 238 -2.33 19.26 -15.26
#